data_AF-A0A956GBV5-F1
#
_entry.id   AF-A0A956GBV5-F1
#
_cell.length_a   1.000
_cell.length_b   1.000
_cell.length_c   1.000
_cell.angle_alpha   90.00
_cell.angle_beta   90.00
_cell.angle_gamma   90.00
#
_symmetry.space_group_name_H-M   'P 1'
#
loop_
_entity.id
_entity.type
_entity.pdbx_description
1 polymer ?
#
loop_
_entity_poly.entity_id
_entity_poly.type
_entity_poly.pdbx_seq_one_letter_code
_entity_poly.pdbx_strand_id
1 'polypeptide(L)'
;MSVDRPAARRLLSLPPLLLLPLLLLLALSGVAGAQASGGEATRAARAHNAAAREHFKRGEYAKAAGRYEQAFKARPLPVFLYNIAQSLKRLGDLLQKKRALVYYDRYLALVAPGAPG
;
A
#
# COMPACT_ATOMS: atom_id res chain seq x y z
N MET A 1 24.05 -42.32 -53.48
CA MET A 1 25.00 -42.44 -52.35
C MET A 1 25.48 -41.02 -52.05
N SER A 2 24.60 -40.18 -51.49
CA SER A 2 24.42 -39.89 -50.05
C SER A 2 25.44 -38.85 -49.55
N VAL A 3 25.05 -37.59 -49.75
CA VAL A 3 25.63 -36.42 -49.06
C VAL A 3 24.92 -36.33 -47.71
N ASP A 4 25.65 -36.46 -46.61
CA ASP A 4 25.12 -36.29 -45.26
C ASP A 4 25.85 -35.15 -44.53
N ARG A 5 25.12 -34.07 -44.27
CA ARG A 5 25.38 -32.98 -43.32
C ARG A 5 23.99 -32.43 -42.91
N PRO A 6 23.79 -31.82 -41.73
CA PRO A 6 24.61 -31.83 -40.51
C PRO A 6 23.79 -32.03 -39.22
N ALA A 7 24.53 -32.10 -38.11
CA ALA A 7 24.17 -31.56 -36.80
C ALA A 7 22.88 -32.12 -36.17
N ALA A 8 23.07 -33.28 -35.54
CA ALA A 8 22.31 -33.69 -34.37
C ALA A 8 21.96 -32.47 -33.50
N ARG A 9 20.66 -32.31 -33.31
CA ARG A 9 19.98 -31.48 -32.32
C ARG A 9 20.71 -31.54 -30.98
N ARG A 10 21.70 -30.68 -30.76
CA ARG A 10 22.25 -30.36 -29.44
C ARG A 10 21.58 -29.10 -28.93
N LEU A 11 20.25 -29.10 -28.92
CA LEU A 11 19.47 -28.09 -28.24
C LEU A 11 19.33 -28.53 -26.78
N LEU A 12 20.25 -27.99 -25.96
CA LEU A 12 20.09 -27.71 -24.53
C LEU A 12 19.28 -28.71 -23.70
N SER A 13 19.87 -29.85 -23.35
CA SER A 13 19.44 -30.63 -22.19
C SER A 13 20.36 -30.30 -21.00
N LEU A 14 20.11 -29.16 -20.36
CA LEU A 14 20.74 -28.88 -19.06
C LEU A 14 20.24 -29.91 -18.04
N PRO A 15 21.13 -30.52 -17.23
CA PRO A 15 20.74 -31.58 -16.31
C PRO A 15 19.79 -31.03 -15.23
N PRO A 16 18.72 -31.78 -14.86
CA PRO A 16 17.71 -31.31 -13.90
C PRO A 16 18.26 -30.98 -12.51
N LEU A 17 19.45 -31.48 -12.17
CA LEU A 17 20.17 -31.16 -10.92
C LEU A 17 20.68 -29.71 -10.83
N LEU A 18 20.83 -28.99 -11.95
CA LEU A 18 21.27 -27.58 -11.95
C LEU A 18 20.10 -26.58 -11.89
N LEU A 19 18.85 -27.04 -12.05
CA LEU A 19 17.65 -26.20 -11.99
C LEU A 19 17.22 -25.88 -10.54
N LEU A 20 17.48 -26.80 -9.60
CA LEU A 20 17.10 -26.67 -8.19
C LEU A 20 17.80 -25.51 -7.44
N PRO A 21 19.14 -25.31 -7.54
CA PRO A 21 19.81 -24.19 -6.88
C PRO A 21 19.44 -22.84 -7.50
N LEU A 22 19.16 -22.80 -8.81
CA LEU A 22 18.75 -21.60 -9.52
C LEU A 22 17.34 -21.13 -9.09
N LEU A 23 16.41 -22.05 -8.90
CA LEU A 23 15.08 -21.77 -8.34
C LEU A 23 15.15 -21.26 -6.89
N LEU A 24 16.07 -21.78 -6.07
CA LEU A 24 16.27 -21.31 -4.69
C LEU A 24 16.80 -19.86 -4.65
N LEU A 25 17.73 -19.51 -5.54
CA LEU A 25 18.30 -18.15 -5.66
C LEU A 25 17.26 -17.11 -6.14
N LEU A 26 16.35 -17.49 -7.03
CA LEU A 26 15.23 -16.63 -7.42
C LEU A 26 14.21 -16.45 -6.28
N ALA A 27 13.95 -17.49 -5.48
CA ALA A 27 12.99 -17.40 -4.38
C ALA A 27 13.45 -16.45 -3.25
N LEU A 28 14.75 -16.39 -2.94
CA LEU A 28 15.27 -15.46 -1.93
C LEU A 28 15.25 -13.99 -2.38
N SER A 29 15.31 -13.72 -3.68
CA SER A 29 15.34 -12.36 -4.22
C SER A 29 13.97 -11.65 -4.13
N GLY A 30 12.86 -12.41 -4.13
CA GLY A 30 11.51 -11.85 -4.05
C GLY A 30 11.10 -11.34 -2.65
N VAL A 31 11.65 -11.90 -1.58
CA VAL A 31 11.22 -11.58 -0.19
C VAL A 31 11.85 -10.30 0.34
N ALA A 32 13.09 -9.99 -0.06
CA ALA A 32 13.83 -8.81 0.43
C ALA A 32 13.18 -7.47 -0.01
N GLY A 33 12.71 -7.38 -1.25
CA GLY A 33 12.06 -6.17 -1.78
C GLY A 33 10.70 -5.86 -1.15
N ALA A 34 9.91 -6.89 -0.84
CA ALA A 34 8.61 -6.74 -0.21
C ALA A 34 8.70 -6.25 1.25
N GLN A 35 9.72 -6.70 2.00
CA GLN A 35 9.91 -6.24 3.39
C GLN A 35 10.48 -4.83 3.49
N ALA A 36 11.42 -4.46 2.60
CA ALA A 36 11.97 -3.10 2.55
C ALA A 36 10.89 -2.05 2.23
N SER A 37 10.10 -2.30 1.17
CA SER A 37 9.02 -1.40 0.74
C SER A 37 7.89 -1.28 1.79
N GLY A 38 7.50 -2.39 2.43
CA GLY A 38 6.52 -2.36 3.51
C GLY A 38 6.98 -1.58 4.75
N GLY A 39 8.27 -1.68 5.08
CA GLY A 39 8.89 -0.93 6.18
C GLY A 39 8.89 0.58 5.91
N GLU A 40 9.23 0.99 4.69
CA GLU A 40 9.20 2.39 4.25
C GLU A 40 7.79 2.99 4.26
N ALA A 41 6.83 2.30 3.68
CA ALA A 41 5.42 2.69 3.68
C ALA A 41 4.90 2.92 5.12
N THR A 42 5.29 2.04 6.05
CA THR A 42 4.88 2.14 7.45
C THR A 42 5.56 3.33 8.15
N ARG A 43 6.84 3.60 7.87
CA ARG A 43 7.55 4.78 8.39
C ARG A 43 6.93 6.08 7.87
N ALA A 44 6.64 6.16 6.57
CA ALA A 44 5.98 7.31 5.95
C ALA A 44 4.59 7.56 6.56
N ALA A 45 3.76 6.52 6.70
CA ALA A 45 2.44 6.64 7.34
C ALA A 45 2.54 7.15 8.78
N ARG A 46 3.52 6.68 9.56
CA ARG A 46 3.75 7.15 10.94
C ARG A 46 4.17 8.62 10.99
N ALA A 47 5.06 9.05 10.09
CA ALA A 47 5.50 10.44 10.01
C ALA A 47 4.35 11.39 9.65
N HIS A 48 3.56 11.04 8.62
CA HIS A 48 2.39 11.82 8.24
C HIS A 48 1.33 11.86 9.34
N ASN A 49 1.07 10.74 10.03
CA ASN A 49 0.16 10.67 11.16
C ASN A 49 0.61 11.57 12.33
N ALA A 50 1.90 11.56 12.67
CA ALA A 50 2.45 12.45 13.70
C ALA A 50 2.26 13.93 13.36
N ALA A 51 2.59 14.33 12.12
CA ALA A 51 2.37 15.69 11.64
C ALA A 51 0.88 16.07 11.62
N ALA A 52 0.00 15.15 11.21
CA ALA A 52 -1.44 15.37 11.20
C ALA A 52 -1.99 15.64 12.60
N ARG A 53 -1.56 14.85 13.60
CA ARG A 53 -1.94 15.06 15.01
C ARG A 53 -1.50 16.43 15.52
N GLU A 54 -0.32 16.88 15.14
CA GLU A 54 0.18 18.18 15.56
C GLU A 54 -0.64 19.33 14.97
N HIS A 55 -0.93 19.29 13.67
CA HIS A 55 -1.84 20.25 13.03
C HIS A 55 -3.23 20.22 13.67
N PHE A 56 -3.75 19.02 13.97
CA PHE A 56 -5.07 18.86 14.59
C PHE A 56 -5.13 19.53 15.98
N LYS A 57 -4.11 19.32 16.81
CA LYS A 57 -4.01 19.94 18.14
C LYS A 57 -3.98 21.47 18.07
N ARG A 58 -3.37 22.03 17.03
CA ARG A 58 -3.31 23.48 16.77
C ARG A 58 -4.57 24.05 16.11
N GLY A 59 -5.60 23.24 15.87
CA GLY A 59 -6.81 23.67 15.17
C GLY A 59 -6.64 23.84 13.66
N GLU A 60 -5.50 23.44 13.10
CA GLU A 60 -5.20 23.53 11.67
C GLU A 60 -5.82 22.35 10.90
N TYR A 61 -7.14 22.21 11.00
CA TYR A 61 -7.85 21.00 10.59
C TYR A 61 -7.73 20.67 9.10
N ALA A 62 -7.67 21.68 8.22
CA ALA A 62 -7.42 21.47 6.79
C ALA A 62 -6.04 20.82 6.54
N LYS A 63 -5.00 21.30 7.25
CA LYS A 63 -3.64 20.73 7.16
C LYS A 63 -3.60 19.33 7.75
N ALA A 64 -4.30 19.10 8.87
CA ALA A 64 -4.43 17.79 9.49
C ALA A 64 -5.07 16.77 8.52
N ALA A 65 -6.18 17.12 7.88
CA ALA A 65 -6.86 16.28 6.91
C ALA A 65 -5.92 15.87 5.76
N GLY A 66 -5.21 16.84 5.17
CA GLY A 66 -4.26 16.57 4.09
C GLY A 66 -3.10 15.66 4.53
N ARG A 67 -2.62 15.77 5.78
CA ARG A 67 -1.58 14.86 6.30
C ARG A 67 -2.13 13.46 6.56
N TYR A 68 -3.35 13.32 7.07
CA TYR A 68 -3.98 12.00 7.19
C TYR A 68 -4.23 11.35 5.82
N GLU A 69 -4.55 12.11 4.78
CA GLU A 69 -4.65 11.60 3.40
C GLU A 69 -3.29 11.03 2.92
N GLN A 70 -2.18 11.72 3.19
CA GLN A 70 -0.85 11.19 2.86
C GLN A 70 -0.51 9.93 3.68
N ALA A 71 -0.91 9.89 4.95
CA ALA A 71 -0.74 8.69 5.77
C ALA A 71 -1.54 7.50 5.20
N PHE A 72 -2.77 7.74 4.73
CA PHE A 72 -3.61 6.73 4.08
C PHE A 72 -3.02 6.26 2.74
N LYS A 73 -2.50 7.18 1.92
CA LYS A 73 -1.81 6.84 0.65
C LYS A 73 -0.58 5.96 0.90
N ALA A 74 0.20 6.26 1.94
CA ALA A 74 1.35 5.45 2.32
C ALA A 74 0.93 4.08 2.86
N ARG A 75 -0.09 4.04 3.73
CA ARG A 75 -0.64 2.78 4.26
C ARG A 75 -2.15 2.93 4.49
N PRO A 76 -3.00 2.23 3.72
CA PRO A 76 -4.45 2.43 3.73
C PRO A 76 -5.13 1.77 4.93
N LEU A 77 -4.93 2.35 6.12
CA LEU A 77 -5.56 1.90 7.36
C LEU A 77 -6.88 2.66 7.59
N PRO A 78 -7.98 1.97 7.98
CA PRO A 78 -9.28 2.60 8.20
C PRO A 78 -9.25 3.79 9.17
N VAL A 79 -8.39 3.73 10.20
CA VAL A 79 -8.23 4.82 11.18
C VAL A 79 -7.90 6.17 10.54
N PHE A 80 -7.20 6.19 9.40
CA PHE A 80 -6.91 7.44 8.70
C PHE A 80 -8.15 8.03 8.03
N LEU A 81 -9.07 7.21 7.51
CA LEU A 81 -10.35 7.68 6.97
C LEU A 81 -11.18 8.37 8.05
N TYR A 82 -11.28 7.74 9.23
CA TYR A 82 -11.95 8.34 10.38
C TYR A 82 -11.31 9.68 10.78
N ASN A 83 -9.98 9.74 10.85
CA ASN A 83 -9.27 10.96 11.24
C ASN A 83 -9.39 12.10 10.20
N ILE A 84 -9.45 11.77 8.90
CA ILE A 84 -9.77 12.74 7.85
C ILE A 84 -11.17 13.30 8.06
N ALA A 85 -12.16 12.42 8.26
CA ALA A 85 -13.54 12.83 8.50
C ALA A 85 -13.68 13.73 9.75
N GLN A 86 -13.01 13.38 10.85
CA GLN A 86 -13.01 14.21 12.06
C GLN A 86 -12.37 15.58 11.83
N SER A 87 -11.27 15.65 11.08
CA SER A 87 -10.61 16.91 10.74
C SER A 87 -11.54 17.79 9.90
N LEU A 88 -12.18 17.21 8.86
CA LEU A 88 -13.13 17.94 8.01
C LEU A 88 -14.37 18.43 8.78
N LYS A 89 -14.90 17.60 9.70
CA LYS A 89 -16.01 17.99 10.58
C LYS A 89 -15.65 19.18 11.46
N ARG A 90 -14.42 19.20 12.02
CA ARG A 90 -13.92 20.28 12.88
C ARG A 90 -13.66 21.58 12.14
N LEU A 91 -13.35 21.51 10.84
CA LEU A 91 -13.21 22.70 9.99
C LEU A 91 -14.53 23.50 9.87
N GLY A 92 -15.68 22.84 10.01
CA GLY A 92 -16.97 23.50 10.29
C GLY A 92 -17.84 23.85 9.08
N ASP A 93 -17.23 24.09 7.91
CA ASP A 93 -17.95 24.51 6.70
C ASP A 93 -18.87 23.39 6.17
N LEU A 94 -20.05 23.75 5.64
CA LEU A 94 -21.07 22.79 5.19
C LEU A 94 -20.54 21.80 4.14
N LEU A 95 -19.73 22.29 3.19
CA LEU A 95 -19.11 21.44 2.17
C LEU A 95 -18.16 20.41 2.80
N GLN A 96 -17.40 20.81 3.81
CA GLN A 96 -16.43 19.96 4.49
C GLN A 96 -17.13 18.92 5.36
N LYS A 97 -18.25 19.28 6.00
CA LYS A 97 -19.12 18.33 6.71
C LYS A 97 -19.67 17.26 5.77
N LYS A 98 -20.13 17.62 4.56
CA LYS A 98 -20.56 16.64 3.55
C LYS A 98 -19.41 15.72 3.13
N ARG A 99 -18.22 16.26 2.91
CA ARG A 99 -17.03 15.44 2.62
C ARG A 99 -16.68 14.50 3.78
N ALA A 100 -16.85 14.94 5.03
CA ALA A 100 -16.62 14.11 6.21
C ALA A 100 -17.52 12.87 6.22
N LEU A 101 -18.79 12.99 5.84
CA LEU A 101 -19.71 11.85 5.74
C LEU A 101 -19.19 10.78 4.79
N VAL A 102 -18.74 11.17 3.58
CA VAL A 102 -18.16 10.23 2.61
C VAL A 102 -16.97 9.45 3.19
N TYR A 103 -16.12 10.11 4.00
CA TYR A 103 -14.99 9.43 4.66
C TYR A 103 -15.45 8.52 5.81
N TYR A 104 -16.49 8.89 6.55
CA TYR A 104 -17.09 8.00 7.55
C TYR A 104 -17.75 6.77 6.91
N ASP A 105 -18.46 6.93 5.79
CA ASP A 105 -19.09 5.82 5.08
C ASP A 105 -18.02 4.80 4.63
N ARG A 106 -16.91 5.31 4.07
CA ARG A 106 -15.76 4.47 3.70
C ARG A 106 -15.12 3.79 4.91
N TYR A 107 -15.03 4.48 6.04
CA TYR A 107 -14.53 3.88 7.28
C TYR A 107 -15.44 2.73 7.74
N LEU A 108 -16.76 2.97 7.80
CA LEU A 108 -17.75 1.98 8.22
C LEU A 108 -17.77 0.76 7.29
N ALA A 109 -17.69 0.97 5.97
CA ALA A 109 -17.60 -0.12 5.00
C ALA A 109 -16.40 -1.07 5.25
N LEU A 110 -15.31 -0.57 5.85
CA LEU A 110 -14.13 -1.38 6.15
C LEU A 110 -14.16 -2.04 7.54
N VAL A 111 -14.82 -1.43 8.53
CA VAL A 111 -14.79 -1.92 9.93
C VAL A 111 -16.08 -2.61 10.38
N ALA A 112 -17.18 -2.42 9.67
CA ALA A 112 -18.49 -3.00 9.97
C ALA A 112 -19.20 -3.45 8.67
N PRO A 113 -18.65 -4.45 7.96
CA PRO A 113 -19.30 -4.99 6.76
C PRO A 113 -20.67 -5.56 7.13
N GLY A 114 -21.74 -4.89 6.67
CA GLY A 114 -23.14 -5.27 6.95
C GLY A 114 -23.96 -4.27 7.76
N ALA A 115 -23.36 -3.16 8.23
CA ALA A 115 -24.14 -2.07 8.83
C ALA A 115 -24.96 -1.33 7.74
N PRO A 116 -26.27 -1.08 7.94
CA PRO A 116 -27.03 -0.23 7.03
C PRO A 116 -26.48 1.20 7.07
N GLY A 117 -26.22 1.77 5.89
CA GLY A 117 -25.76 3.15 5.70
C GLY A 117 -26.87 4.18 5.80
#